data_AF-A0A6A0ADY5-F1
#
_entry.id   AF-A0A6A0ADY5-F1
#
_cell.length_a   1.000
_cell.length_b   1.000
_cell.length_c   1.000
_cell.angle_alpha   90.00
_cell.angle_beta   90.00
_cell.angle_gamma   90.00
#
_symmetry.space_group_name_H-M   'P 1'
#
loop_
_entity.id
_entity.type
_entity.pdbx_description
1 polymer ?
#
loop_
_entity_poly.entity_id
_entity_poly.type
_entity_poly.pdbx_seq_one_letter_code
_entity_poly.pdbx_strand_id
1 'polypeptide(L)'
;MTEESRESTSGLEFKLHPLVLINMSDHYTRTKVNTGNPATKVMGILLGSQAGRTVDISNSFEMKYELTAEGGVQIDSAFLLKKQEQYKQVFSKLDVVGWYTTGQELGPQEMEVNKL
;
A
#
# COMPACT_ATOMS: atom_id res chain seq x y z
N MET A 1 8.18 -2.13 -34.35
CA MET A 1 8.09 -0.72 -33.90
C MET A 1 7.91 -0.79 -32.40
N THR A 2 9.01 -0.75 -31.66
CA THR A 2 9.03 -0.82 -30.20
C THR A 2 8.65 0.55 -29.66
N GLU A 3 7.52 0.64 -28.95
CA GLU A 3 7.13 1.84 -28.21
C GLU A 3 8.10 2.01 -27.02
N GLU A 4 9.03 2.95 -27.14
CA GLU A 4 9.77 3.48 -26.00
C GLU A 4 8.79 4.28 -25.12
N SER A 5 8.56 3.79 -23.90
CA SER A 5 7.89 4.56 -22.86
C SER A 5 8.68 5.85 -22.59
N ARG A 6 8.07 7.00 -22.87
CA ARG A 6 8.67 8.30 -22.57
C ARG A 6 8.74 8.51 -21.06
N GLU A 7 9.89 8.21 -20.45
CA GLU A 7 10.20 8.64 -19.10
C GLU A 7 10.28 10.16 -19.05
N SER A 8 9.24 10.79 -18.51
CA SER A 8 9.20 12.23 -18.30
C SER A 8 9.96 12.56 -17.01
N THR A 9 11.18 13.08 -17.14
CA THR A 9 12.11 13.45 -16.06
C THR A 9 11.71 14.70 -15.26
N SER A 10 10.41 14.97 -15.06
CA SER A 10 9.98 15.88 -13.99
C SER A 10 9.72 15.05 -12.72
N GLY A 11 10.74 14.83 -11.92
CA GLY A 11 10.67 13.95 -10.75
C GLY A 11 9.60 14.42 -9.74
N LEU A 12 8.79 13.47 -9.26
CA LEU A 12 7.98 13.66 -8.06
C LEU A 12 8.88 13.60 -6.83
N GLU A 13 8.66 14.48 -5.86
CA GLU A 13 9.33 14.43 -4.55
C GLU A 13 8.43 13.64 -3.59
N PHE A 14 8.98 12.63 -2.91
CA PHE A 14 8.25 11.87 -1.90
C PHE A 14 8.82 12.14 -0.52
N LYS A 15 7.96 12.52 0.43
CA LYS A 15 8.30 12.67 1.84
C LYS A 15 7.67 11.53 2.61
N LEU A 16 8.49 10.66 3.17
CA LEU A 16 8.02 9.51 3.94
C LEU A 16 8.21 9.78 5.43
N HIS A 17 7.11 9.82 6.19
CA HIS A 17 7.16 10.02 7.63
C HIS A 17 7.55 8.73 8.35
N PRO A 18 8.32 8.80 9.45
CA PRO A 18 8.74 7.61 10.21
C PRO A 18 7.58 6.73 10.70
N LEU A 19 6.42 7.33 11.01
CA LEU A 19 5.23 6.60 11.44
C LEU A 19 4.81 5.53 10.43
N VAL A 20 4.94 5.81 9.13
CA VAL A 20 4.57 4.86 8.07
C VAL A 20 5.43 3.60 8.14
N LEU A 21 6.75 3.77 8.34
CA LEU A 21 7.69 2.65 8.48
C LEU A 21 7.40 1.82 9.74
N ILE A 22 7.05 2.49 10.83
CA ILE A 22 6.67 1.83 12.09
C ILE A 22 5.40 0.98 11.88
N ASN A 23 4.37 1.55 11.26
CA ASN A 23 3.12 0.85 10.96
C ASN A 23 3.36 -0.37 10.05
N MET A 24 4.19 -0.24 9.02
CA MET A 24 4.55 -1.36 8.14
C MET A 24 5.28 -2.47 8.90
N SER A 25 6.24 -2.11 9.74
CA SER A 25 7.05 -3.06 10.52
C SER A 25 6.22 -3.79 11.57
N ASP A 26 5.34 -3.06 12.26
CA ASP A 26 4.38 -3.60 13.22
C ASP A 26 3.39 -4.55 12.53
N HIS A 27 2.81 -4.14 11.40
CA HIS A 27 1.90 -4.99 10.62
C HIS A 27 2.57 -6.31 10.21
N TYR A 28 3.78 -6.24 9.64
CA TYR A 28 4.54 -7.44 9.28
C TYR A 28 4.80 -8.35 10.49
N THR A 29 5.29 -7.77 11.59
CA THR A 29 5.67 -8.53 12.78
C THR A 29 4.47 -9.20 13.42
N ARG A 30 3.35 -8.48 13.58
CA ARG A 30 2.10 -9.01 14.11
C ARG A 30 1.58 -10.16 13.24
N THR A 31 1.51 -9.98 11.93
CA THR A 31 0.99 -11.02 11.04
C THR A 31 1.90 -12.25 11.05
N LYS A 32 3.22 -12.08 11.00
CA LYS A 32 4.18 -13.19 11.09
C LYS A 32 4.04 -14.00 12.38
N VAL A 33 3.86 -13.33 13.52
CA VAL A 33 3.67 -14.01 14.82
C VAL A 33 2.32 -14.73 14.86
N ASN A 34 1.25 -14.11 14.36
CA ASN A 34 -0.09 -14.69 14.37
C ASN A 34 -0.23 -15.91 13.45
N THR A 35 0.43 -15.89 12.27
CA THR A 35 0.37 -17.00 11.32
C THR A 35 1.44 -18.07 11.59
N GLY A 36 2.50 -17.73 12.32
CA GLY A 36 3.69 -18.56 12.47
C GLY A 36 4.45 -18.79 11.16
N ASN A 37 4.10 -18.09 10.07
CA ASN A 37 4.67 -18.30 8.75
C ASN A 37 5.82 -17.30 8.47
N PRO A 38 7.07 -17.77 8.32
CA PRO A 38 8.21 -16.88 8.02
C PRO A 38 8.14 -16.27 6.61
N ALA A 39 7.41 -16.88 5.68
CA ALA A 39 7.16 -16.38 4.33
C ALA A 39 5.93 -15.45 4.24
N THR A 40 5.42 -14.96 5.38
CA THR A 40 4.31 -14.00 5.42
C THR A 40 4.67 -12.74 4.63
N LYS A 41 3.81 -12.37 3.69
CA LYS A 41 3.77 -11.04 3.11
C LYS A 41 2.57 -10.29 3.65
N VAL A 42 2.68 -8.97 3.79
CA VAL A 42 1.58 -8.10 4.16
C VAL A 42 1.45 -6.97 3.15
N MET A 43 0.21 -6.54 2.90
CA MET A 43 -0.11 -5.38 2.04
C MET A 43 -0.91 -4.35 2.82
N GLY A 44 -0.73 -3.08 2.47
CA GLY A 44 -1.47 -2.00 3.10
C GLY A 44 -1.54 -0.74 2.26
N ILE A 45 -2.37 0.20 2.71
CA ILE A 45 -2.63 1.47 2.05
C ILE A 45 -1.76 2.57 2.64
N LEU A 46 -1.25 3.44 1.78
CA LEU A 46 -0.52 4.65 2.13
C LEU A 46 -1.47 5.85 2.07
N LEU A 47 -1.47 6.63 3.15
CA LEU A 47 -2.25 7.85 3.27
C LEU A 47 -1.32 9.06 3.32
N GLY A 48 -1.72 10.10 2.61
CA GLY A 48 -0.89 11.27 2.42
C GLY A 48 -1.64 12.43 1.81
N SER A 49 -0.89 13.44 1.40
CA SER A 49 -1.41 14.56 0.64
C SER A 49 -0.45 14.89 -0.50
N GLN A 50 -0.99 15.40 -1.60
CA GLN A 50 -0.19 15.84 -2.74
C GLN A 50 -0.33 17.35 -2.90
N ALA A 51 0.82 18.05 -2.91
CA ALA A 51 0.90 19.47 -3.19
C ALA A 51 1.81 19.67 -4.41
N GLY A 52 1.20 19.90 -5.58
CA GLY A 52 1.92 19.98 -6.84
C GLY A 52 2.63 18.66 -7.16
N ARG A 53 3.96 18.68 -7.11
CA ARG A 53 4.84 17.52 -7.39
C ARG A 53 5.40 16.84 -6.14
N THR A 54 5.05 17.33 -4.96
CA THR A 54 5.46 16.72 -3.69
C THR A 54 4.33 15.88 -3.12
N VAL A 55 4.60 14.61 -2.87
CA VAL A 55 3.70 13.66 -2.21
C VAL A 55 4.21 13.44 -0.79
N ASP A 56 3.42 13.86 0.19
CA ASP A 56 3.72 13.69 1.62
C ASP A 56 2.95 12.49 2.17
N ILE A 57 3.68 11.42 2.47
CA ILE A 57 3.17 10.14 2.96
C ILE A 57 3.35 10.12 4.48
N SER A 58 2.26 10.35 5.20
CA SER A 58 2.29 10.60 6.64
C SER A 58 1.65 9.50 7.47
N ASN A 59 0.81 8.65 6.87
CA ASN A 59 0.15 7.57 7.59
C ASN A 59 -0.08 6.34 6.69
N SER A 60 -0.48 5.23 7.29
CA SER A 60 -0.78 3.99 6.57
C SER A 60 -1.68 3.08 7.37
N PHE A 61 -2.34 2.14 6.69
CA PHE A 61 -3.12 1.10 7.36
C PHE A 61 -3.10 -0.22 6.61
N GLU A 62 -3.27 -1.32 7.33
CA GLU A 62 -3.34 -2.69 6.78
C GLU A 62 -4.55 -2.89 5.86
N MET A 63 -4.31 -3.56 4.72
CA MET A 63 -5.32 -4.03 3.77
C MET A 63 -5.73 -5.46 4.14
N LYS A 64 -7.03 -5.75 4.05
CA LYS A 64 -7.54 -7.12 4.14
C LYS A 64 -7.66 -7.72 2.75
N TYR A 65 -7.11 -8.91 2.59
CA TYR A 65 -7.18 -9.67 1.35
C TYR A 65 -7.11 -11.16 1.65
N GLU A 66 -7.58 -11.96 0.70
CA GLU A 66 -7.49 -13.42 0.70
C GLU A 66 -6.76 -13.88 -0.57
N LEU A 67 -6.01 -14.97 -0.46
CA LEU A 67 -5.41 -15.61 -1.63
C LEU A 67 -6.43 -16.54 -2.27
N THR A 68 -6.64 -16.41 -3.58
CA THR A 68 -7.57 -17.29 -4.29
C THR A 68 -6.93 -18.66 -4.54
N ALA A 69 -7.74 -19.67 -4.84
CA ALA A 69 -7.24 -21.02 -5.14
C ALA A 69 -6.34 -21.04 -6.40
N GLU A 70 -6.54 -20.09 -7.30
CA GLU A 70 -5.77 -19.88 -8.53
C GLU A 70 -4.48 -19.08 -8.31
N GLY A 71 -4.19 -18.69 -7.06
CA GLY A 71 -3.00 -17.92 -6.70
C GLY A 71 -3.12 -16.41 -6.91
N GLY A 72 -4.33 -15.90 -7.19
CA GLY A 72 -4.63 -14.47 -7.26
C GLY A 72 -4.85 -13.84 -5.89
N VAL A 73 -5.18 -12.55 -5.87
CA VAL A 73 -5.50 -11.81 -4.64
C VAL A 73 -6.89 -11.18 -4.70
N GLN A 74 -7.74 -11.54 -3.73
CA GLN A 74 -9.05 -10.92 -3.57
C GLN A 74 -9.01 -9.90 -2.43
N ILE A 75 -9.17 -8.63 -2.77
CA ILE A 75 -9.18 -7.53 -1.80
C ILE A 75 -10.59 -7.35 -1.22
N ASP A 76 -10.68 -7.14 0.10
CA ASP A 76 -11.92 -6.71 0.75
C ASP A 76 -12.12 -5.19 0.55
N SER A 77 -12.70 -4.84 -0.61
CA SER A 77 -12.97 -3.44 -0.98
C SER A 77 -13.91 -2.73 -0.01
N ALA A 78 -14.85 -3.47 0.61
CA ALA A 78 -15.79 -2.89 1.58
C ALA A 78 -15.06 -2.49 2.86
N PHE A 79 -14.13 -3.31 3.34
CA PHE A 79 -13.26 -2.96 4.45
C PHE A 79 -12.37 -1.76 4.14
N LEU A 80 -11.74 -1.72 2.95
CA LEU A 80 -10.89 -0.60 2.55
C LEU A 80 -11.65 0.72 2.52
N LEU A 81 -12.81 0.75 1.85
CA LEU A 81 -13.62 1.96 1.74
C LEU A 81 -14.07 2.46 3.12
N LYS A 82 -14.58 1.56 3.96
CA LYS A 82 -14.99 1.89 5.32
C LYS A 82 -13.83 2.48 6.15
N LYS A 83 -12.65 1.87 6.05
CA LYS A 83 -11.47 2.32 6.81
C LYS A 83 -10.97 3.65 6.30
N GLN A 84 -10.98 3.87 4.98
CA GLN A 84 -10.67 5.16 4.37
C GLN A 84 -11.62 6.26 4.87
N GLU A 85 -12.92 6.01 4.90
CA GLU A 85 -13.92 6.95 5.42
C GLU A 85 -13.65 7.31 6.89
N GLN A 86 -13.34 6.32 7.73
CA GLN A 86 -12.99 6.56 9.13
C GLN A 86 -11.73 7.43 9.28
N TYR A 87 -10.69 7.17 8.48
CA TYR A 87 -9.50 8.01 8.47
C TYR A 87 -9.83 9.44 8.03
N LYS A 88 -10.70 9.61 7.03
CA LYS A 88 -11.08 10.92 6.51
C LYS A 88 -11.92 11.74 7.49
N GLN A 89 -12.63 11.10 8.42
CA GLN A 89 -13.34 11.79 9.52
C GLN A 89 -12.37 12.46 10.50
N VAL A 90 -11.20 11.87 10.75
CA VAL A 90 -10.20 12.39 11.70
C VAL A 90 -9.15 13.25 10.98
N PHE A 91 -8.75 12.83 9.78
CA PHE A 91 -7.70 13.43 8.96
C PHE A 91 -8.26 13.81 7.59
N SER A 92 -9.07 14.86 7.54
CA SER A 92 -9.80 15.28 6.33
C SER A 92 -8.93 15.68 5.13
N LYS A 93 -7.65 15.97 5.36
CA LYS A 93 -6.67 16.34 4.33
C LYS A 93 -5.87 15.15 3.78
N LEU A 94 -6.03 13.96 4.36
CA LEU A 94 -5.33 12.77 3.90
C LEU A 94 -6.19 12.00 2.91
N ASP A 95 -5.59 11.67 1.78
CA ASP A 95 -6.14 10.83 0.74
C ASP A 95 -5.24 9.60 0.54
N VAL A 96 -5.75 8.62 -0.19
CA VAL A 96 -4.97 7.45 -0.62
C VAL A 96 -3.95 7.91 -1.66
N VAL A 97 -2.66 7.72 -1.36
CA VAL A 97 -1.55 8.12 -2.24
C VAL A 97 -0.80 6.91 -2.81
N GLY A 98 -1.15 5.71 -2.37
CA GLY A 98 -0.56 4.46 -2.86
C GLY A 98 -0.79 3.31 -1.91
N TRP A 99 0.04 2.28 -2.05
CA TRP A 99 0.01 1.07 -1.25
C TRP A 99 1.44 0.57 -1.01
N TYR A 100 1.60 -0.32 -0.02
CA TYR A 100 2.88 -0.96 0.29
C TYR A 100 2.70 -2.47 0.37
N THR A 101 3.80 -3.18 0.17
CA THR A 101 3.93 -4.61 0.45
C THR A 101 5.27 -4.90 1.13
N THR A 102 5.37 -6.04 1.79
CA THR A 102 6.63 -6.56 2.33
C THR A 102 7.10 -7.77 1.55
N GLY A 103 8.39 -7.84 1.23
CA GLY A 103 8.99 -8.97 0.54
C GLY A 103 10.29 -8.54 -0.15
N GLN A 104 11.07 -9.52 -0.61
CA GLN A 104 12.27 -9.23 -1.42
C GLN A 104 11.91 -8.98 -2.88
N GLU A 105 10.88 -9.68 -3.39
CA GLU A 105 10.47 -9.63 -4.78
C GLU A 105 8.96 -9.44 -4.92
N LEU A 106 8.57 -8.72 -5.97
CA LEU A 106 7.20 -8.56 -6.41
C LEU A 106 6.77 -9.82 -7.17
N GLY A 107 5.64 -10.40 -6.78
CA GLY A 107 5.03 -11.53 -7.45
C GLY A 107 3.78 -11.15 -8.25
N PRO A 108 3.09 -12.15 -8.80
CA PRO A 108 1.87 -11.93 -9.58
C PRO A 108 0.77 -11.20 -8.81
N GLN A 109 0.65 -11.45 -7.50
CA GLN A 109 -0.36 -10.83 -6.65
C GLN A 109 -0.12 -9.32 -6.54
N GLU A 110 1.12 -8.90 -6.30
CA GLU A 110 1.47 -7.48 -6.25
C GLU A 110 1.20 -6.76 -7.58
N MET A 111 1.42 -7.43 -8.70
CA MET A 111 1.13 -6.89 -10.03
C MET A 111 -0.38 -6.77 -10.29
N GLU A 112 -1.19 -7.66 -9.72
CA GLU A 112 -2.65 -7.59 -9.79
C GLU A 112 -3.16 -6.39 -8.99
N VAL A 113 -2.67 -6.19 -7.76
CA VAL A 113 -3.03 -5.03 -6.92
C VAL A 113 -2.68 -3.71 -7.61
N ASN A 114 -1.53 -3.63 -8.29
CA ASN A 114 -1.10 -2.40 -8.95
C ASN A 114 -1.97 -1.98 -10.16
N LYS A 115 -2.83 -2.87 -10.66
CA LYS A 115 -3.72 -2.60 -11.80
C LYS A 115 -5.13 -2.16 -11.38
N LEU A 116 -5.45 -2.28 -10.10
CA LEU A 116 -6.74 -1.86 -9.52
C LEU A 116 -6.77 -0.33 -9.35
#